data_AF-A0A1H2LVD6-F1
#
_entry.id   AF-A0A1H2LVD6-F1
#
_cell.length_a   1.000
_cell.length_b   1.000
_cell.length_c   1.000
_cell.angle_alpha   90.00
_cell.angle_beta   90.00
_cell.angle_gamma   90.00
#
_symmetry.space_group_name_H-M   'P 1'
#
loop_
_entity.id
_entity.type
_entity.pdbx_description
1 polymer ?
#
loop_
_entity_poly.entity_id
_entity_poly.type
_entity_poly.pdbx_seq_one_letter_code
_entity_poly.pdbx_strand_id
1 'polypeptide(L)'
;MRIVHHLALGLILTFSLSAAGLTAGGAGPEPAAAPGAAPDVASHLGRWNYDQPDRDRGINIAELRCPAAEPGCASPFPHVPAGSVVSLPQVGGIVLTQAANGTVIGRTDQGCTWQFVARQRSLELHPAPQYCLNPTIRSGYTLTSWTITAAGRRAEEAITGISHHPSGDYEFALDNGRRTRAEDRSAPDPARRFVGTWTYDSADPAANVNVGILRTAGSDGAVQVRSEPQTGSVTVTSERPGALSVHTRDGCRWTFAVSGNTAVLDPAGQTCRVAGSTTGSPRPTCSLAGR
;
A
#
# COMPACT_ATOMS: atom_id res chain seq x y z
N MET A 1 -10.54 -14.34 -3.87
CA MET A 1 -10.36 -13.50 -2.69
C MET A 1 -11.63 -13.70 -1.88
N ARG A 2 -11.58 -14.22 -0.64
CA ARG A 2 -12.78 -14.51 0.15
C ARG A 2 -12.40 -14.61 1.63
N ILE A 3 -13.28 -14.08 2.48
CA ILE A 3 -13.64 -14.43 3.88
C ILE A 3 -14.37 -13.17 4.41
N VAL A 4 -15.45 -13.12 5.20
CA VAL A 4 -16.47 -14.03 5.75
C VAL A 4 -17.58 -13.07 6.24
N HIS A 5 -18.87 -13.40 6.05
CA HIS A 5 -19.96 -12.75 6.80
C HIS A 5 -19.89 -13.19 8.26
N HIS A 6 -19.99 -12.30 9.24
CA HIS A 6 -20.80 -12.51 10.46
C HIS A 6 -20.98 -11.24 11.30
N LEU A 7 -22.21 -11.12 11.82
CA LEU A 7 -22.75 -10.18 12.80
C LEU A 7 -21.85 -9.95 14.03
N ALA A 8 -21.91 -8.72 14.57
CA ALA A 8 -21.87 -8.52 16.01
C ALA A 8 -22.71 -7.28 16.39
N LEU A 9 -23.82 -7.55 17.09
CA LEU A 9 -24.70 -6.59 17.73
C LEU A 9 -24.28 -6.46 19.21
N GLY A 10 -24.16 -5.23 19.69
CA GLY A 10 -24.40 -4.87 21.09
C GLY A 10 -23.21 -4.91 22.06
N LEU A 11 -22.74 -3.72 22.47
CA LEU A 11 -22.14 -3.55 23.78
C LEU A 11 -22.61 -2.22 24.40
N ILE A 12 -23.26 -2.33 25.55
CA ILE A 12 -23.70 -1.25 26.43
C ILE A 12 -22.49 -0.79 27.25
N LEU A 13 -22.16 0.50 27.23
CA LEU A 13 -21.16 1.09 28.12
C LEU A 13 -21.86 1.83 29.28
N THR A 14 -21.55 1.39 30.51
CA THR A 14 -21.80 2.14 31.75
C THR A 14 -20.53 2.90 32.13
N PHE A 15 -20.66 4.20 32.40
CA PHE A 15 -19.57 5.04 32.90
C PHE A 15 -19.62 5.09 34.43
N SER A 16 -18.52 4.67 35.07
CA SER A 16 -18.27 4.90 36.50
C SER A 16 -17.33 6.09 36.67
N LEU A 17 -17.76 7.04 37.49
CA LEU A 17 -17.04 8.25 37.86
C LEU A 17 -16.09 7.94 39.03
N SER A 18 -14.78 8.14 38.88
CA SER A 18 -13.81 8.06 39.97
C SER A 18 -13.25 9.44 40.30
N ALA A 19 -13.35 9.83 41.57
CA ALA A 19 -12.80 11.07 42.11
C ALA A 19 -11.29 10.94 42.37
N ALA A 20 -10.52 11.94 41.95
CA ALA A 20 -9.08 12.03 42.20
C ALA A 20 -8.80 12.80 43.50
N GLY A 21 -8.07 12.19 44.43
CA GLY A 21 -7.47 12.84 45.60
C GLY A 21 -6.05 13.30 45.27
N LEU A 22 -5.74 14.58 45.55
CA LEU A 22 -4.38 15.11 45.46
C LEU A 22 -3.58 14.74 46.71
N THR A 23 -2.47 14.03 46.52
CA THR A 23 -1.40 13.89 47.53
C THR A 23 -0.16 14.63 47.04
N ALA A 24 0.29 15.60 47.84
CA ALA A 24 1.54 16.32 47.63
C ALA A 24 2.71 15.49 48.18
N GLY A 25 3.45 14.81 47.29
CA GLY A 25 4.66 14.06 47.61
C GLY A 25 5.93 14.85 47.29
N GLY A 26 6.85 14.94 48.26
CA GLY A 26 8.12 15.66 48.14
C GLY A 26 9.06 15.07 47.09
N ALA A 27 9.73 15.96 46.35
CA ALA A 27 10.71 15.62 45.32
C ALA A 27 12.00 15.08 45.96
N GLY A 28 12.20 13.76 45.91
CA GLY A 28 13.50 13.14 46.10
C GLY A 28 14.39 13.34 44.86
N PRO A 29 15.73 13.19 44.99
CA PRO A 29 16.65 13.29 43.87
C PRO A 29 16.32 12.25 42.80
N GLU A 30 16.06 12.74 41.58
CA GLU A 30 15.70 11.92 40.43
C GLU A 30 16.91 11.06 40.01
N PRO A 31 16.80 9.71 40.04
CA PRO A 31 17.88 8.85 39.62
C PRO A 31 18.20 9.11 38.15
N ALA A 32 19.48 9.32 37.84
CA ALA A 32 19.96 9.54 36.49
C ALA A 32 19.46 8.42 35.56
N ALA A 33 18.74 8.79 34.50
CA ALA A 33 18.23 7.86 33.51
C ALA A 33 19.38 7.04 32.90
N ALA A 34 19.24 5.72 32.91
CA ALA A 34 20.20 4.85 32.26
C ALA A 34 20.33 5.24 30.78
N PRO A 35 21.55 5.17 30.19
CA PRO A 35 21.74 5.47 28.77
C PRO A 35 20.77 4.63 27.94
N GLY A 36 19.98 5.32 27.10
CA GLY A 36 18.97 4.69 26.27
C GLY A 36 19.59 3.62 25.37
N ALA A 37 18.89 2.50 25.22
CA ALA A 37 19.35 1.42 24.35
C ALA A 37 19.59 1.95 22.92
N ALA A 38 20.68 1.49 22.29
CA ALA A 38 20.99 1.86 20.91
C ALA A 38 19.84 1.44 19.95
N PRO A 39 19.57 2.22 18.88
CA PRO A 39 18.60 1.85 17.85
C PRO A 39 18.89 0.49 17.21
N ASP A 40 17.89 -0.38 17.11
CA ASP A 40 17.97 -1.62 16.35
C ASP A 40 17.66 -1.38 14.86
N VAL A 41 18.66 -0.87 14.14
CA VAL A 41 18.54 -0.63 12.69
C VAL A 41 18.40 -1.94 11.91
N ALA A 42 19.10 -3.00 12.34
CA ALA A 42 19.23 -4.24 11.60
C ALA A 42 17.87 -4.94 11.38
N SER A 43 16.97 -4.88 12.37
CA SER A 43 15.62 -5.45 12.24
C SER A 43 14.76 -4.78 11.17
N HIS A 44 15.12 -3.59 10.69
CA HIS A 44 14.39 -2.84 9.67
C HIS A 44 14.97 -2.99 8.27
N LEU A 45 16.26 -3.29 8.12
CA LEU A 45 16.92 -3.37 6.81
C LEU A 45 16.38 -4.52 5.96
N GLY A 46 16.49 -4.44 4.63
CA GLY A 46 16.09 -5.49 3.69
C GLY A 46 14.85 -5.14 2.87
N ARG A 47 14.28 -6.15 2.19
CA ARG A 47 13.08 -5.99 1.35
C ARG A 47 11.82 -6.33 2.14
N TRP A 48 10.82 -5.48 2.01
CA TRP A 48 9.52 -5.61 2.66
C TRP A 48 8.41 -5.38 1.66
N ASN A 49 7.36 -6.16 1.75
CA ASN A 49 6.18 -6.02 0.90
C ASN A 49 4.96 -5.82 1.77
N TYR A 50 3.98 -5.07 1.27
CA TYR A 50 2.68 -5.02 1.91
C TYR A 50 2.04 -6.41 2.03
N ASP A 51 1.37 -6.64 3.14
CA ASP A 51 0.43 -7.75 3.30
C ASP A 51 -0.84 -7.48 2.46
N GLN A 52 -1.68 -8.49 2.26
CA GLN A 52 -2.95 -8.34 1.55
C GLN A 52 -3.80 -7.23 2.21
N PRO A 53 -4.32 -6.25 1.44
CA PRO A 53 -5.23 -5.25 1.97
C PRO A 53 -6.52 -5.85 2.54
N ASP A 54 -6.96 -5.34 3.68
CA ASP A 54 -8.19 -5.75 4.39
C ASP A 54 -8.96 -4.48 4.77
N ARG A 55 -10.06 -4.22 4.06
CA ARG A 55 -10.87 -3.01 4.22
C ARG A 55 -11.64 -2.98 5.54
N ASP A 56 -12.11 -4.12 6.01
CA ASP A 56 -12.89 -4.20 7.24
C ASP A 56 -12.03 -3.86 8.45
N ARG A 57 -10.73 -4.17 8.39
CA ARG A 57 -9.75 -3.86 9.45
C ARG A 57 -8.91 -2.60 9.17
N GLY A 58 -9.10 -1.95 8.02
CA GLY A 58 -8.28 -0.83 7.56
C GLY A 58 -6.80 -1.18 7.32
N ILE A 59 -6.44 -2.46 7.19
CA ILE A 59 -5.05 -2.88 7.00
C ILE A 59 -4.65 -2.60 5.55
N ASN A 60 -3.54 -1.86 5.38
CA ASN A 60 -3.02 -1.47 4.06
C ASN A 60 -4.05 -0.73 3.20
N ILE A 61 -4.96 0.00 3.82
CA ILE A 61 -5.88 0.90 3.14
C ILE A 61 -5.44 2.33 3.44
N ALA A 62 -4.92 3.00 2.43
CA ALA A 62 -4.70 4.42 2.53
C ALA A 62 -5.99 5.18 2.23
N GLU A 63 -6.08 6.41 2.71
CA GLU A 63 -7.17 7.31 2.45
C GLU A 63 -6.66 8.58 1.79
N LEU A 64 -7.37 9.04 0.77
CA LEU A 64 -7.26 10.39 0.23
C LEU A 64 -8.47 11.20 0.66
N ARG A 65 -8.22 12.39 1.19
CA ARG A 65 -9.24 13.29 1.72
C ARG A 65 -9.02 14.68 1.14
N CYS A 66 -10.11 15.43 0.97
CA CYS A 66 -9.96 16.86 0.70
C CYS A 66 -9.22 17.53 1.87
N PRO A 67 -8.37 18.53 1.60
CA PRO A 67 -7.76 19.33 2.65
C PRO A 67 -8.82 19.90 3.59
N ALA A 68 -8.53 19.99 4.89
CA ALA A 68 -9.48 20.52 5.86
C ALA A 68 -9.99 21.94 5.53
N ALA A 69 -9.18 22.75 4.85
CA ALA A 69 -9.55 24.08 4.37
C ALA A 69 -10.56 24.06 3.21
N GLU A 70 -10.69 22.93 2.50
CA GLU A 70 -11.50 22.77 1.29
C GLU A 70 -12.30 21.45 1.31
N PRO A 71 -13.20 21.22 2.29
CA PRO A 71 -13.84 19.92 2.50
C PRO A 71 -14.74 19.43 1.34
N GLY A 72 -15.07 20.30 0.38
CA GLY A 72 -15.86 19.99 -0.81
C GLY A 72 -15.06 19.93 -2.11
N CYS A 73 -13.73 19.76 -2.03
CA CYS A 73 -12.88 19.69 -3.22
C CYS A 73 -13.32 18.57 -4.18
N ALA A 74 -13.06 18.76 -5.47
CA ALA A 74 -13.35 17.74 -6.47
C ALA A 74 -12.54 16.46 -6.17
N SER A 75 -13.16 15.29 -6.32
CA SER A 75 -12.46 14.01 -6.12
C SER A 75 -11.35 13.81 -7.18
N PRO A 76 -10.23 13.16 -6.85
CA PRO A 76 -9.23 12.78 -7.85
C PRO A 76 -9.72 11.65 -8.78
N PHE A 77 -10.89 11.07 -8.48
CA PHE A 77 -11.53 10.01 -9.26
C PHE A 77 -12.90 10.49 -9.78
N PRO A 78 -13.12 10.53 -11.12
CA PRO A 78 -14.30 11.17 -11.72
C PRO A 78 -15.67 10.66 -11.26
N HIS A 79 -15.75 9.43 -10.76
CA HIS A 79 -17.01 8.79 -10.36
C HIS A 79 -17.27 8.87 -8.84
N VAL A 80 -16.32 9.39 -8.07
CA VAL A 80 -16.47 9.56 -6.63
C VAL A 80 -16.96 10.99 -6.36
N PRO A 81 -17.99 11.19 -5.52
CA PRO A 81 -18.51 12.52 -5.21
C PRO A 81 -17.45 13.45 -4.61
N ALA A 82 -17.56 14.75 -4.88
CA ALA A 82 -16.72 15.79 -4.27
C ALA A 82 -16.77 15.71 -2.73
N GLY A 83 -15.64 15.99 -2.06
CA GLY A 83 -15.51 15.90 -0.60
C GLY A 83 -15.49 14.48 -0.02
N SER A 84 -15.65 13.43 -0.83
CA SER A 84 -15.63 12.06 -0.33
C SER A 84 -14.20 11.61 0.01
N VAL A 85 -14.10 10.76 1.03
CA VAL A 85 -12.87 10.02 1.33
C VAL A 85 -12.70 8.90 0.31
N VAL A 86 -11.52 8.80 -0.29
CA VAL A 86 -11.20 7.71 -1.22
C VAL A 86 -10.29 6.71 -0.53
N SER A 87 -10.76 5.49 -0.35
CA SER A 87 -9.97 4.39 0.20
C SER A 87 -9.20 3.65 -0.91
N LEU A 88 -7.88 3.63 -0.81
CA LEU A 88 -6.95 3.07 -1.78
C LEU A 88 -6.14 1.91 -1.16
N PRO A 89 -6.32 0.66 -1.64
CA PRO A 89 -5.48 -0.44 -1.20
C PRO A 89 -4.02 -0.19 -1.59
N GLN A 90 -3.12 -0.32 -0.62
CA GLN A 90 -1.68 -0.20 -0.81
C GLN A 90 -1.08 -1.57 -1.13
N VAL A 91 -0.32 -1.62 -2.23
CA VAL A 91 0.41 -2.81 -2.68
C VAL A 91 1.82 -2.38 -3.09
N GLY A 92 2.73 -3.35 -3.13
CA GLY A 92 4.12 -3.12 -3.53
C GLY A 92 5.10 -3.27 -2.38
N GLY A 93 6.36 -2.97 -2.67
CA GLY A 93 7.48 -3.19 -1.76
C GLY A 93 8.40 -1.99 -1.56
N ILE A 94 9.19 -2.07 -0.50
CA ILE A 94 10.25 -1.14 -0.15
C ILE A 94 11.53 -1.93 0.16
N VAL A 95 12.67 -1.41 -0.27
CA VAL A 95 13.99 -1.88 0.14
C VAL A 95 14.60 -0.85 1.07
N LEU A 96 14.87 -1.24 2.31
CA LEU A 96 15.49 -0.43 3.34
C LEU A 96 16.98 -0.77 3.44
N THR A 97 17.85 0.21 3.22
CA THR A 97 19.31 0.06 3.25
C THR A 97 19.94 1.12 4.15
N GLN A 98 20.90 0.73 4.98
CA GLN A 98 21.65 1.69 5.78
C GLN A 98 22.66 2.45 4.90
N ALA A 99 22.67 3.78 5.02
CA ALA A 99 23.68 4.64 4.40
C ALA A 99 24.91 4.81 5.31
N ALA A 100 26.02 5.28 4.73
CA ALA A 100 27.29 5.44 5.45
C ALA A 100 27.23 6.39 6.67
N ASN A 101 26.30 7.36 6.65
CA ASN A 101 26.09 8.32 7.74
C ASN A 101 25.14 7.79 8.84
N GLY A 102 24.76 6.51 8.82
CA GLY A 102 23.85 5.91 9.79
C GLY A 102 22.36 6.13 9.52
N THR A 103 21.98 6.96 8.53
CA THR A 103 20.59 7.06 8.07
C THR A 103 20.15 5.79 7.35
N VAL A 104 18.84 5.57 7.25
CA VAL A 104 18.28 4.48 6.45
C VAL A 104 17.61 5.08 5.22
N ILE A 105 17.91 4.52 4.05
CA ILE A 105 17.30 4.88 2.77
C ILE A 105 16.28 3.81 2.41
N GLY A 106 15.03 4.22 2.20
CA GLY A 106 13.97 3.37 1.68
C GLY A 106 13.70 3.64 0.21
N ARG A 107 13.78 2.62 -0.64
CA ARG A 107 13.43 2.70 -2.06
C ARG A 107 12.19 1.88 -2.36
N THR A 108 11.13 2.51 -2.83
CA THR A 108 9.91 1.82 -3.24
C THR A 108 10.05 1.23 -4.64
N ASP A 109 9.26 0.22 -4.96
CA ASP A 109 9.21 -0.37 -6.31
C ASP A 109 8.67 0.59 -7.39
N GLN A 110 8.08 1.72 -6.98
CA GLN A 110 7.66 2.81 -7.87
C GLN A 110 8.76 3.86 -8.10
N GLY A 111 9.97 3.64 -7.58
CA GLY A 111 11.11 4.53 -7.80
C GLY A 111 11.21 5.70 -6.83
N CYS A 112 10.38 5.77 -5.79
CA CYS A 112 10.53 6.78 -4.75
C CYS A 112 11.65 6.42 -3.78
N THR A 113 12.40 7.43 -3.36
CA THR A 113 13.45 7.31 -2.34
C THR A 113 13.10 8.17 -1.15
N TRP A 114 13.21 7.59 0.04
CA TRP A 114 12.89 8.22 1.32
C TRP A 114 14.05 8.04 2.28
N GLN A 115 14.28 9.03 3.13
CA GLN A 115 15.32 8.99 4.16
C GLN A 115 14.69 8.87 5.53
N PHE A 116 15.28 8.04 6.38
CA PHE A 116 14.83 7.79 7.73
C PHE A 116 15.98 7.92 8.72
N VAL A 117 15.64 8.33 9.93
CA VAL A 117 16.48 8.18 11.12
C VAL A 117 15.98 7.01 11.94
N ALA A 118 16.90 6.25 12.53
CA ALA A 118 16.54 5.18 13.45
C ALA A 118 16.31 5.73 14.86
N ARG A 119 15.22 5.30 15.47
CA ARG A 119 14.92 5.42 16.90
C ARG A 119 15.04 4.06 17.56
N GLN A 120 14.79 3.98 18.87
CA GLN A 120 14.98 2.76 19.65
C GLN A 120 14.30 1.52 19.03
N ARG A 121 13.09 1.66 18.46
CA ARG A 121 12.32 0.55 17.88
C ARG A 121 11.65 0.87 16.54
N SER A 122 11.98 2.01 15.93
CA SER A 122 11.34 2.47 14.71
C SER A 122 12.30 3.17 13.77
N LEU A 123 11.94 3.22 12.50
CA LEU A 123 12.43 4.21 11.55
C LEU A 123 11.42 5.33 11.45
N GLU A 124 11.91 6.57 11.43
CA GLU A 124 11.08 7.77 11.27
C GLU A 124 11.59 8.60 10.09
N LEU A 125 10.68 9.11 9.27
CA LEU A 125 11.00 9.99 8.14
C LEU A 125 11.86 11.17 8.61
N HIS A 126 13.06 11.31 8.04
CA HIS A 126 13.97 12.37 8.45
C HIS A 126 14.95 12.80 7.34
N PRO A 127 15.11 14.11 7.09
CA PRO A 127 14.25 15.19 7.59
C PRO A 127 12.82 15.05 7.03
N ALA A 128 11.83 15.65 7.69
CA ALA A 128 10.48 15.78 7.16
C ALA A 128 10.17 17.27 6.90
N PRO A 129 9.38 17.62 5.87
CA PRO A 129 8.76 16.73 4.87
C PRO A 129 9.74 16.26 3.78
N GLN A 130 9.36 15.24 3.02
CA GLN A 130 10.08 14.78 1.81
C GLN A 130 9.13 14.68 0.62
N TYR A 131 9.62 15.00 -0.57
CA TYR A 131 8.85 14.93 -1.82
C TYR A 131 9.37 13.83 -2.75
N CYS A 132 8.44 13.11 -3.40
CA CYS A 132 8.75 12.22 -4.51
C CYS A 132 7.70 12.36 -5.63
N LEU A 133 8.15 12.39 -6.89
CA LEU A 133 7.28 12.19 -8.05
C LEU A 133 7.29 10.70 -8.46
N ASN A 134 6.13 10.06 -8.46
CA ASN A 134 5.99 8.71 -9.00
C ASN A 134 5.83 8.79 -10.54
N PRO A 135 6.84 8.37 -11.34
CA PRO A 135 6.80 8.50 -12.79
C PRO A 135 5.75 7.58 -13.44
N THR A 136 5.39 6.47 -12.78
CA THR A 136 4.43 5.47 -13.29
C THR A 136 3.03 6.05 -13.43
N ILE A 137 2.58 6.76 -12.40
CA ILE A 137 1.22 7.33 -12.35
C ILE A 137 1.20 8.84 -12.59
N ARG A 138 2.38 9.47 -12.67
CA ARG A 138 2.57 10.93 -12.78
C ARG A 138 1.87 11.70 -11.66
N SER A 139 1.97 11.16 -10.45
CA SER A 139 1.47 11.80 -9.22
C SER A 139 2.63 12.06 -8.27
N GLY A 140 2.63 13.22 -7.64
CA GLY A 140 3.60 13.59 -6.61
C GLY A 140 3.10 13.21 -5.22
N TYR A 141 4.02 13.04 -4.28
CA TYR A 141 3.73 12.83 -2.87
C TYR A 141 4.68 13.66 -2.02
N THR A 142 4.13 14.45 -1.09
CA THR A 142 4.89 15.07 -0.01
C THR A 142 4.55 14.37 1.29
N LEU A 143 5.45 13.53 1.80
CA LEU A 143 5.24 12.85 3.08
C LEU A 143 5.71 13.76 4.22
N THR A 144 4.83 13.95 5.21
CA THR A 144 5.09 14.77 6.40
C THR A 144 5.45 13.89 7.60
N SER A 145 4.99 12.65 7.63
CA SER A 145 5.44 11.64 8.58
C SER A 145 5.40 10.25 7.96
N TRP A 146 6.37 9.43 8.33
CA TRP A 146 6.34 8.00 8.10
C TRP A 146 7.10 7.32 9.23
N THR A 147 6.41 6.45 9.96
CA THR A 147 7.00 5.61 11.01
C THR A 147 6.90 4.16 10.59
N ILE A 148 7.98 3.40 10.74
CA ILE A 148 8.04 1.95 10.51
C ILE A 148 8.54 1.29 11.79
N THR A 149 7.81 0.33 12.32
CA THR A 149 8.23 -0.49 13.47
C THR A 149 8.35 -1.93 13.01
N ALA A 150 9.53 -2.54 13.14
CA ALA A 150 9.78 -3.92 12.73
C ALA A 150 9.97 -4.86 13.93
N ALA A 151 9.37 -6.05 13.84
CA ALA A 151 9.57 -7.16 14.78
C ALA A 151 9.74 -8.47 14.00
N GLY A 152 10.99 -8.95 13.94
CA GLY A 152 11.35 -10.15 13.19
C GLY A 152 11.03 -10.04 11.69
N ARG A 153 9.98 -10.75 11.24
CA ARG A 153 9.55 -10.80 9.84
C ARG A 153 8.33 -9.92 9.52
N ARG A 154 7.81 -9.19 10.51
CA ARG A 154 6.66 -8.31 10.36
C ARG A 154 7.09 -6.87 10.61
N ALA A 155 6.46 -5.95 9.90
CA ALA A 155 6.57 -4.54 10.18
C ALA A 155 5.18 -3.91 10.14
N GLU A 156 4.98 -2.92 10.99
CA GLU A 156 3.84 -2.03 11.00
C GLU A 156 4.30 -0.64 10.59
N GLU A 157 3.48 0.11 9.88
CA GLU A 157 3.80 1.48 9.50
C GLU A 157 2.59 2.40 9.51
N ALA A 158 2.86 3.67 9.73
CA ALA A 158 1.90 4.75 9.56
C ALA A 158 2.53 5.83 8.67
N ILE A 159 1.75 6.37 7.73
CA ILE A 159 2.20 7.38 6.77
C ILE A 159 1.18 8.51 6.74
N THR A 160 1.65 9.75 6.77
CA THR A 160 0.83 10.94 6.49
C THR A 160 1.54 11.85 5.50
N GLY A 161 0.76 12.56 4.69
CA GLY A 161 1.31 13.46 3.70
C GLY A 161 0.25 14.10 2.83
N ILE A 162 0.70 14.59 1.67
CA ILE A 162 -0.11 15.19 0.62
C ILE A 162 0.14 14.41 -0.66
N SER A 163 -0.94 13.99 -1.32
CA SER A 163 -0.90 13.47 -2.67
C SER A 163 -1.22 14.57 -3.67
N HIS A 164 -0.27 14.83 -4.57
CA HIS A 164 -0.37 15.86 -5.59
C HIS A 164 -0.93 15.26 -6.88
N HIS A 165 -2.12 15.69 -7.26
CA HIS A 165 -2.81 15.27 -8.47
C HIS A 165 -3.03 16.48 -9.40
N PRO A 166 -3.23 16.24 -10.71
CA PRO A 166 -3.60 17.31 -11.64
C PRO A 166 -4.90 18.06 -11.27
N SER A 167 -5.79 17.42 -10.49
CA SER A 167 -7.05 18.00 -10.02
C SER A 167 -6.94 18.77 -8.69
N GLY A 168 -5.81 18.67 -8.00
CA GLY A 168 -5.60 19.30 -6.69
C GLY A 168 -4.72 18.48 -5.77
N ASP A 169 -4.52 19.03 -4.57
CA ASP A 169 -3.79 18.38 -3.48
C ASP A 169 -4.78 17.72 -2.52
N TYR A 170 -4.43 16.52 -2.07
CA TYR A 170 -5.26 15.71 -1.19
C TYR A 170 -4.46 15.27 0.02
N GLU A 171 -5.06 15.36 1.20
CA GLU A 171 -4.49 14.75 2.41
C GLU A 171 -4.43 13.24 2.21
N PHE A 172 -3.26 12.66 2.47
CA PHE A 172 -2.99 11.24 2.39
C PHE A 172 -2.69 10.69 3.77
N ALA A 173 -3.36 9.60 4.14
CA ALA A 173 -3.08 8.87 5.37
C ALA A 173 -3.08 7.36 5.12
N LEU A 174 -2.16 6.65 5.77
CA LEU A 174 -2.18 5.20 5.94
C LEU A 174 -1.90 4.95 7.41
N ASP A 175 -2.93 4.61 8.19
CA ASP A 175 -2.79 4.50 9.65
C ASP A 175 -2.38 3.10 10.12
N ASN A 176 -2.68 2.07 9.33
CA ASN A 176 -2.47 0.66 9.68
C ASN A 176 -1.80 -0.08 8.53
N GLY A 177 -0.60 0.37 8.18
CA GLY A 177 0.27 -0.32 7.24
C GLY A 177 0.88 -1.58 7.87
N ARG A 178 0.92 -2.68 7.13
CA ARG A 178 1.51 -3.96 7.53
C ARG A 178 2.32 -4.54 6.39
N ARG A 179 3.54 -4.93 6.72
CA ARG A 179 4.47 -5.54 5.78
C ARG A 179 5.01 -6.85 6.31
N THR A 180 5.28 -7.75 5.38
CA THR A 180 6.08 -8.95 5.63
C THR A 180 7.42 -8.81 4.94
N ARG A 181 8.49 -9.18 5.65
CA ARG A 181 9.83 -9.24 5.10
C ARG A 181 9.84 -10.25 3.95
N ALA A 182 10.17 -9.77 2.74
CA ALA A 182 10.30 -10.62 1.58
C ALA A 182 11.48 -11.57 1.83
N GLU A 183 11.25 -12.86 1.65
CA GLU A 183 12.31 -13.85 1.78
C GLU A 183 13.39 -13.60 0.74
N ASP A 184 14.60 -14.00 1.07
CA ASP A 184 15.65 -14.13 0.07
C ASP A 184 15.18 -15.13 -1.01
N ARG A 185 15.66 -14.95 -2.25
CA ARG A 185 15.24 -15.74 -3.42
C ARG A 185 15.48 -17.26 -3.28
N SER A 186 16.14 -17.67 -2.21
CA SER A 186 16.47 -19.05 -1.85
C SER A 186 15.31 -19.84 -1.23
N ALA A 187 14.18 -19.21 -0.90
CA ALA A 187 13.00 -19.95 -0.44
C ALA A 187 12.56 -20.99 -1.49
N PRO A 188 12.28 -22.24 -1.10
CA PRO A 188 11.84 -23.27 -2.05
C PRO A 188 10.46 -22.90 -2.61
N ASP A 189 10.44 -22.58 -3.90
CA ASP A 189 9.26 -22.30 -4.72
C ASP A 189 8.29 -21.23 -4.15
N PRO A 190 8.67 -19.95 -4.11
CA PRO A 190 7.81 -18.88 -3.61
C PRO A 190 6.55 -18.68 -4.47
N ALA A 191 6.54 -19.20 -5.70
CA ALA A 191 5.43 -19.11 -6.64
C ALA A 191 4.23 -19.99 -6.26
N ARG A 192 4.46 -21.09 -5.52
CA ARG A 192 3.41 -22.06 -5.18
C ARG A 192 2.16 -21.45 -4.53
N ARG A 193 2.31 -20.42 -3.70
CA ARG A 193 1.19 -19.75 -2.99
C ARG A 193 0.21 -19.01 -3.93
N PHE A 194 0.65 -18.73 -5.15
CA PHE A 194 -0.14 -17.99 -6.15
C PHE A 194 -0.83 -18.92 -7.16
N VAL A 195 -0.37 -20.17 -7.29
CA VAL A 195 -0.87 -21.10 -8.30
C VAL A 195 -2.33 -21.46 -8.02
N GLY A 196 -3.14 -21.46 -9.08
CA GLY A 196 -4.56 -21.82 -9.03
C GLY A 196 -5.44 -20.87 -9.85
N THR A 197 -6.75 -21.05 -9.75
CA THR A 197 -7.72 -20.16 -10.37
C THR A 197 -8.22 -19.14 -9.37
N TRP A 198 -8.21 -17.88 -9.80
CA TRP A 198 -8.63 -16.72 -9.04
C TRP A 198 -9.79 -16.05 -9.76
N THR A 199 -10.78 -15.61 -9.01
CA THR A 199 -11.95 -14.91 -9.54
C THR A 199 -11.99 -13.53 -8.91
N TYR A 200 -12.30 -12.52 -9.73
CA TYR A 200 -12.61 -11.19 -9.24
C TYR A 200 -13.85 -11.27 -8.34
N ASP A 201 -13.82 -10.53 -7.23
CA ASP A 201 -15.04 -10.26 -6.49
C ASP A 201 -15.93 -9.33 -7.33
N SER A 202 -17.19 -9.17 -6.94
CA SER A 202 -18.08 -8.21 -7.58
C SER A 202 -17.46 -6.81 -7.57
N ALA A 203 -17.63 -6.09 -8.68
CA ALA A 203 -17.21 -4.70 -8.75
C ALA A 203 -18.13 -3.81 -7.92
N ASP A 204 -17.54 -2.86 -7.21
CA ASP A 204 -18.24 -1.80 -6.50
C ASP A 204 -17.62 -0.46 -6.94
N PRO A 205 -18.24 0.24 -7.91
CA PRO A 205 -17.76 1.53 -8.37
C PRO A 205 -17.80 2.62 -7.31
N ALA A 206 -18.71 2.56 -6.33
CA ALA A 206 -18.77 3.55 -5.27
C ALA A 206 -17.55 3.42 -4.34
N ALA A 207 -17.11 2.18 -4.08
CA ALA A 207 -15.92 1.88 -3.29
C ALA A 207 -14.61 1.77 -4.10
N ASN A 208 -14.68 2.00 -5.42
CA ASN A 208 -13.58 1.80 -6.36
C ASN A 208 -12.94 0.38 -6.26
N VAL A 209 -13.78 -0.65 -6.12
CA VAL A 209 -13.39 -2.07 -6.00
C VAL A 209 -13.62 -2.79 -7.32
N ASN A 210 -12.59 -3.49 -7.80
CA ASN A 210 -12.61 -4.21 -9.08
C ASN A 210 -13.17 -3.35 -10.22
N VAL A 211 -12.75 -2.09 -10.27
CA VAL A 211 -13.08 -1.17 -11.36
C VAL A 211 -11.79 -0.80 -12.08
N GLY A 212 -11.75 -1.04 -13.38
CA GLY A 212 -10.66 -0.66 -14.26
C GLY A 212 -10.91 0.75 -14.79
N ILE A 213 -9.84 1.51 -15.00
CA ILE A 213 -9.91 2.81 -15.66
C ILE A 213 -9.39 2.63 -17.09
N LEU A 214 -10.30 2.68 -18.06
CA LEU A 214 -9.93 2.71 -19.47
C LEU A 214 -9.72 4.15 -19.92
N ARG A 215 -8.60 4.37 -20.62
CA ARG A 215 -8.32 5.62 -21.32
C ARG A 215 -8.32 5.36 -22.81
N THR A 216 -9.18 6.06 -23.54
CA THR A 216 -9.28 5.94 -25.00
C THR A 216 -9.05 7.31 -25.61
N ALA A 217 -8.15 7.41 -26.59
CA ALA A 217 -8.00 8.64 -27.36
C ALA A 217 -9.11 8.70 -28.42
N GLY A 218 -9.89 9.78 -28.41
CA GLY A 218 -10.85 10.10 -29.46
C GLY A 218 -10.15 10.47 -30.76
N SER A 219 -10.92 10.54 -31.86
CA SER A 219 -10.42 10.96 -33.17
C SER A 219 -9.92 12.41 -33.20
N ASP A 220 -10.38 13.23 -32.26
CA ASP A 220 -9.96 14.61 -32.01
C ASP A 220 -8.71 14.71 -31.10
N GLY A 221 -8.17 13.57 -30.65
CA GLY A 221 -7.07 13.50 -29.70
C GLY A 221 -7.49 13.69 -28.24
N ALA A 222 -8.77 13.94 -27.95
CA ALA A 222 -9.25 14.06 -26.58
C ALA A 222 -9.20 12.69 -25.87
N VAL A 223 -8.67 12.63 -24.66
CA VAL A 223 -8.63 11.39 -23.88
C VAL A 223 -9.94 11.23 -23.12
N GLN A 224 -10.74 10.25 -23.53
CA GLN A 224 -11.90 9.80 -22.76
C GLN A 224 -11.43 8.85 -21.66
N VAL A 225 -11.88 9.10 -20.44
CA VAL A 225 -11.61 8.25 -19.28
C VAL A 225 -12.93 7.63 -18.86
N ARG A 226 -13.01 6.29 -18.89
CA ARG A 226 -14.19 5.55 -18.44
C ARG A 226 -13.82 4.51 -17.40
N SER A 227 -14.71 4.30 -16.44
CA SER A 227 -14.61 3.23 -15.46
C SER A 227 -15.33 2.00 -15.99
N GLU A 228 -14.73 0.82 -15.88
CA GLU A 228 -15.31 -0.45 -16.30
C GLU A 228 -15.20 -1.49 -15.17
N PRO A 229 -16.33 -2.08 -14.74
CA PRO A 229 -16.32 -3.24 -13.84
C PRO A 229 -15.40 -4.34 -14.37
N GLN A 230 -14.45 -4.78 -13.54
CA GLN A 230 -13.58 -5.91 -13.82
C GLN A 230 -14.24 -7.17 -13.28
N THR A 231 -14.36 -8.18 -14.13
CA THR A 231 -15.01 -9.45 -13.79
C THR A 231 -14.24 -10.61 -14.40
N GLY A 232 -14.64 -11.84 -14.04
CA GLY A 232 -14.08 -13.05 -14.61
C GLY A 232 -13.03 -13.70 -13.72
N SER A 233 -12.21 -14.56 -14.31
CA SER A 233 -11.22 -15.35 -13.62
C SER A 233 -9.89 -15.40 -14.35
N VAL A 234 -8.81 -15.47 -13.58
CA VAL A 234 -7.47 -15.74 -14.07
C VAL A 234 -6.97 -17.06 -13.53
N THR A 235 -6.23 -17.81 -14.34
CA THR A 235 -5.51 -19.00 -13.90
C THR A 235 -4.03 -18.67 -13.84
N VAL A 236 -3.43 -18.97 -12.69
CA VAL A 236 -2.03 -18.71 -12.38
C VAL A 236 -1.31 -20.04 -12.34
N THR A 237 -0.27 -20.19 -13.15
CA THR A 237 0.61 -21.36 -13.18
C THR A 237 2.04 -20.95 -12.83
N SER A 238 2.79 -21.84 -12.18
CA SER A 238 4.22 -21.65 -11.98
C SER A 238 4.95 -22.10 -13.24
N GLU A 239 5.83 -21.26 -13.79
CA GLU A 239 6.67 -21.64 -14.93
C GLU A 239 8.01 -22.22 -14.47
N ARG A 240 8.55 -21.63 -13.41
CA ARG A 240 9.83 -21.96 -12.77
C ARG A 240 9.88 -21.30 -11.39
N PRO A 241 10.81 -21.67 -10.50
CA PRO A 241 10.91 -21.03 -9.19
C PRO A 241 10.97 -19.51 -9.30
N GLY A 242 9.99 -18.84 -8.67
CA GLY A 242 9.89 -17.39 -8.66
C GLY A 242 9.28 -16.73 -9.90
N ALA A 243 8.76 -17.50 -10.87
CA ALA A 243 8.05 -16.96 -12.04
C ALA A 243 6.67 -17.59 -12.21
N LEU A 244 5.68 -16.75 -12.51
CA LEU A 244 4.29 -17.13 -12.75
C LEU A 244 3.87 -16.75 -14.17
N SER A 245 2.99 -17.57 -14.75
CA SER A 245 2.19 -17.22 -15.93
C SER A 245 0.74 -17.09 -15.50
N VAL A 246 0.13 -15.93 -15.76
CA VAL A 246 -1.27 -15.64 -15.49
C VAL A 246 -2.00 -15.57 -16.82
N HIS A 247 -3.12 -16.27 -16.94
CA HIS A 247 -3.92 -16.24 -18.16
C HIS A 247 -5.41 -16.14 -17.87
N THR A 248 -6.14 -15.47 -18.75
CA THR A 248 -7.60 -15.38 -18.76
C THR A 248 -8.18 -16.38 -19.74
N ARG A 249 -9.50 -16.61 -19.65
CA ARG A 249 -10.22 -17.54 -20.53
C ARG A 249 -10.26 -17.09 -21.99
N ASP A 250 -10.23 -15.78 -22.24
CA ASP A 250 -10.21 -15.16 -23.58
C ASP A 250 -8.81 -15.15 -24.22
N GLY A 251 -7.82 -15.79 -23.58
CA GLY A 251 -6.51 -16.04 -24.17
C GLY A 251 -5.45 -14.99 -23.86
N CYS A 252 -5.73 -14.00 -23.00
CA CYS A 252 -4.66 -13.13 -22.51
C CYS A 252 -3.69 -13.88 -21.62
N ARG A 253 -2.43 -13.45 -21.68
CA ARG A 253 -1.34 -14.03 -20.90
C ARG A 253 -0.39 -12.93 -20.44
N TRP A 254 0.06 -13.07 -19.20
CA TRP A 254 1.04 -12.20 -18.57
C TRP A 254 2.03 -13.03 -17.75
N THR A 255 3.26 -12.56 -17.63
CA THR A 255 4.31 -13.17 -16.82
C THR A 255 4.60 -12.29 -15.61
N PHE A 256 4.83 -12.93 -14.45
CA PHE A 256 5.10 -12.23 -13.20
C PHE A 256 6.34 -12.83 -12.52
N ALA A 257 7.15 -11.96 -11.92
CA ALA A 257 8.20 -12.35 -10.98
C ALA A 257 7.66 -12.30 -9.55
N VAL A 258 7.94 -13.33 -8.77
CA VAL A 258 7.55 -13.42 -7.36
C VAL A 258 8.68 -12.92 -6.47
N SER A 259 8.33 -12.06 -5.52
CA SER A 259 9.20 -11.63 -4.44
C SER A 259 8.43 -11.71 -3.13
N GLY A 260 8.78 -12.67 -2.27
CA GLY A 260 8.08 -12.91 -1.01
C GLY A 260 6.61 -13.26 -1.20
N ASN A 261 5.72 -12.47 -0.60
CA ASN A 261 4.26 -12.58 -0.70
C ASN A 261 3.65 -11.74 -1.84
N THR A 262 4.46 -11.16 -2.73
CA THR A 262 3.98 -10.34 -3.86
C THR A 262 4.47 -10.94 -5.19
N ALA A 263 3.66 -10.86 -6.24
CA ALA A 263 4.08 -11.09 -7.62
C ALA A 263 3.87 -9.83 -8.45
N VAL A 264 4.86 -9.41 -9.24
CA VAL A 264 4.86 -8.20 -10.07
C VAL A 264 5.05 -8.56 -11.53
N LEU A 265 4.49 -7.78 -12.46
CA LEU A 265 4.70 -7.98 -13.89
C LEU A 265 6.19 -7.98 -14.24
N ASP A 266 6.63 -9.01 -14.97
CA ASP A 266 8.02 -9.14 -15.45
C ASP A 266 8.03 -9.73 -16.88
N PRO A 267 8.40 -8.95 -17.92
CA PRO A 267 8.86 -7.57 -17.84
C PRO A 267 7.75 -6.59 -17.43
N ALA A 268 8.15 -5.40 -16.98
CA ALA A 268 7.21 -4.33 -16.67
C ALA A 268 6.50 -3.84 -17.95
N GLY A 269 5.18 -3.62 -17.87
CA GLY A 269 4.38 -3.15 -19.00
C GLY A 269 4.16 -4.24 -20.05
N GLN A 270 3.15 -5.07 -19.84
CA GLN A 270 2.76 -6.13 -20.76
C GLN A 270 1.38 -5.84 -21.35
N THR A 271 1.20 -6.12 -22.64
CA THR A 271 -0.06 -5.90 -23.36
C THR A 271 -0.64 -7.21 -23.83
N CYS A 272 -1.95 -7.39 -23.65
CA CYS A 272 -2.69 -8.45 -24.31
C CYS A 272 -3.45 -7.90 -25.52
N ARG A 273 -3.47 -8.67 -26.61
CA ARG A 273 -4.38 -8.42 -27.74
C ARG A 273 -5.34 -9.60 -27.84
N VAL A 274 -6.64 -9.31 -27.70
CA VAL A 274 -7.71 -10.27 -27.96
C VAL A 274 -8.28 -9.95 -29.34
N ALA A 275 -8.71 -10.96 -30.10
CA ALA A 275 -9.30 -10.73 -31.42
C ALA A 275 -10.51 -9.78 -31.29
N GLY A 276 -10.44 -8.60 -31.93
CA GLY A 276 -11.48 -7.57 -31.88
C GLY A 276 -11.32 -6.49 -30.79
N SER A 277 -10.36 -6.60 -29.87
CA SER A 277 -10.09 -5.55 -28.87
C SER A 277 -8.64 -5.57 -28.35
N THR A 278 -8.00 -4.40 -28.30
CA THR A 278 -6.73 -4.26 -27.58
C THR A 278 -7.02 -3.85 -26.14
N THR A 279 -6.95 -4.80 -25.21
CA THR A 279 -6.97 -4.49 -23.78
C THR A 279 -5.53 -4.32 -23.32
N GLY A 280 -5.06 -3.07 -23.29
CA GLY A 280 -3.79 -2.77 -22.62
C GLY A 280 -3.92 -3.10 -21.14
N SER A 281 -2.94 -3.78 -20.54
CA SER A 281 -2.89 -3.82 -19.08
C SER A 281 -2.64 -2.38 -18.62
N PRO A 282 -3.57 -1.75 -17.88
CA PRO A 282 -3.39 -0.39 -17.48
C PRO A 282 -2.36 -0.40 -16.35
N ARG A 283 -1.11 -0.09 -16.68
CA ARG A 283 0.01 0.27 -15.79
C ARG A 283 0.90 -0.88 -15.29
N PRO A 284 2.18 -0.61 -15.01
CA PRO A 284 3.21 -1.59 -14.65
C PRO A 284 3.06 -2.25 -13.26
N THR A 285 1.92 -2.10 -12.58
CA THR A 285 1.68 -2.67 -11.25
C THR A 285 0.37 -3.46 -11.20
N CYS A 286 0.27 -4.51 -12.01
CA CYS A 286 -0.49 -5.67 -11.54
C CYS A 286 0.38 -6.34 -10.47
N SER A 287 -0.03 -6.18 -9.21
CA SER A 287 0.57 -6.90 -8.09
C SER A 287 -0.44 -7.92 -7.57
N LEU A 288 -0.08 -9.19 -7.57
CA LEU A 288 -0.82 -10.21 -6.85
C LEU A 288 -0.22 -10.32 -5.45
N ALA A 289 -1.04 -10.23 -4.41
CA ALA A 289 -0.64 -10.59 -3.06
C ALA A 289 -1.07 -12.04 -2.78
N GLY A 290 -0.13 -12.83 -2.25
CA GLY A 290 -0.32 -14.24 -1.97
C GLY A 290 -1.15 -14.44 -0.71
N ARG A 291 -1.82 -15.60 -0.60
CA ARG A 291 -2.49 -16.03 0.63
C ARG A 291 -1.49 -16.35 1.73
#